data_AF-A9JQM1-F1
#
_entry.id   AF-A9JQM1-F1
#
_cell.length_a   1.000
_cell.length_b   1.000
_cell.length_c   1.000
_cell.angle_alpha   90.00
_cell.angle_beta   90.00
_cell.angle_gamma   90.00
#
_symmetry.space_group_name_H-M   'P 1'
#
loop_
_entity.id
_entity.type
_entity.pdbx_description
1 polymer ?
#
loop_
_entity_poly.entity_id
_entity_poly.type
_entity_poly.pdbx_seq_one_letter_code
_entity_poly.pdbx_strand_id
1 'polypeptide(L)'
;MDPQGVEFKEIVATGLKLGASLTMAEHIPYLRGMFPLEEGAFAKHGARRDNVTKAIMEEHTLARQKSGAKQHFVDALLTLQEKYDLSEDTIIGLLWDMSTAGMDTTAITVEWAMAELVRNPRIQQKAQEEIERVVGRDRVMNETDFPHLPYLQCITKEALRLHP
;
A
#
# COMPACT_ATOMS: atom_id res chain seq x y z
N MET A 1 9.23 13.40 3.89
CA MET A 1 9.08 12.65 2.64
C MET A 1 9.96 13.30 1.60
N ASP A 2 10.60 12.49 0.78
CA ASP A 2 11.35 12.93 -0.38
C ASP A 2 10.38 13.32 -1.53
N PRO A 3 10.87 13.98 -2.60
CA PRO A 3 10.00 14.41 -3.70
C PRO A 3 9.23 13.26 -4.37
N GLN A 4 9.84 12.08 -4.52
CA GLN A 4 9.20 10.91 -5.10
C GLN A 4 8.03 10.40 -4.22
N GLY A 5 8.20 10.37 -2.90
CA GLY A 5 7.13 9.97 -1.97
C GLY A 5 5.94 10.95 -1.96
N VAL A 6 6.19 12.25 -2.12
CA VAL A 6 5.12 13.25 -2.26
C VAL A 6 4.36 13.04 -3.56
N GLU A 7 5.07 12.88 -4.67
CA GLU A 7 4.51 12.63 -6.00
C GLU A 7 3.63 11.36 -6.00
N PHE A 8 4.13 10.28 -5.41
CA PHE A 8 3.42 9.02 -5.27
C PHE A 8 2.09 9.19 -4.51
N LYS A 9 2.10 9.90 -3.38
CA LYS A 9 0.89 10.18 -2.59
C LYS A 9 -0.14 10.98 -3.39
N GLU A 10 0.30 11.96 -4.16
CA GLU A 10 -0.59 12.75 -5.01
C GLU A 10 -1.20 11.93 -6.16
N ILE A 11 -0.42 11.02 -6.75
CA ILE A 11 -0.91 10.06 -7.74
C ILE A 11 -2.02 9.22 -7.11
N VAL A 12 -1.78 8.55 -5.98
CA VAL A 12 -2.80 7.72 -5.31
C VAL A 12 -4.08 8.51 -5.03
N ALA A 13 -3.96 9.70 -4.44
CA ALA A 13 -5.13 10.54 -4.13
C ALA A 13 -5.91 11.00 -5.37
N THR A 14 -5.22 11.27 -6.48
CA THR A 14 -5.86 11.64 -7.75
C THR A 14 -6.55 10.42 -8.39
N GLY A 15 -5.90 9.25 -8.35
CA GLY A 15 -6.42 8.00 -8.89
C GLY A 15 -7.73 7.59 -8.22
N LEU A 16 -7.81 7.69 -6.89
CA LEU A 16 -9.05 7.42 -6.14
C LEU A 16 -10.21 8.32 -6.58
N LYS A 17 -9.97 9.62 -6.76
CA LYS A 17 -11.00 10.58 -7.21
C LYS A 17 -11.48 10.27 -8.63
N LEU A 18 -10.55 10.00 -9.54
CA LEU A 18 -10.87 9.65 -10.93
C LEU A 18 -11.64 8.32 -10.99
N GLY A 19 -11.18 7.29 -10.27
CA GLY A 19 -11.83 5.99 -10.19
C GLY A 19 -13.28 6.07 -9.69
N ALA A 20 -13.52 6.87 -8.64
CA ALA A 20 -14.88 7.09 -8.14
C ALA A 20 -15.82 7.69 -9.21
N SER A 21 -15.33 8.62 -10.04
CA SER A 21 -16.11 9.19 -11.14
C SER A 21 -16.44 8.17 -12.24
N LEU A 22 -15.49 7.28 -12.57
CA LEU A 22 -15.70 6.21 -13.55
C LEU A 22 -16.78 5.23 -13.08
N THR A 23 -16.68 4.77 -11.83
CA THR A 23 -17.67 3.87 -11.23
C THR A 23 -19.09 4.46 -11.27
N MET A 24 -19.25 5.75 -10.96
CA MET A 24 -20.56 6.41 -11.02
C MET A 24 -21.12 6.51 -12.44
N ALA A 25 -20.27 6.81 -13.43
CA ALA A 25 -20.67 6.91 -14.83
C ALA A 25 -21.04 5.54 -15.44
N GLU A 26 -20.38 4.46 -15.03
CA GLU A 26 -20.60 3.10 -15.54
C GLU A 26 -21.80 2.40 -14.88
N HIS A 27 -21.97 2.51 -13.56
CA HIS A 27 -23.03 1.81 -12.83
C HIS A 27 -24.36 2.58 -12.78
N ILE A 28 -24.33 3.91 -12.99
CA ILE A 28 -25.51 4.77 -12.91
C ILE A 28 -25.64 5.60 -14.20
N PRO A 29 -26.09 5.00 -15.32
CA PRO A 29 -26.07 5.65 -16.64
C PRO A 29 -26.81 6.99 -16.71
N TYR A 30 -27.84 7.17 -15.89
CA TYR A 30 -28.64 8.40 -15.82
C TYR A 30 -27.90 9.57 -15.13
N LEU A 31 -26.83 9.31 -14.38
CA LEU A 31 -25.95 10.35 -13.79
C LEU A 31 -24.72 10.64 -14.65
N ARG A 32 -24.55 10.00 -15.82
CA ARG A 32 -23.38 10.18 -16.69
C ARG A 32 -23.12 11.63 -17.10
N GLY A 33 -24.18 12.44 -17.24
CA GLY A 33 -24.06 13.87 -17.54
C GLY A 33 -23.53 14.73 -16.37
N MET A 34 -23.68 14.25 -15.13
CA MET A 34 -23.16 14.92 -13.92
C MET A 34 -21.72 14.51 -13.60
N PHE A 35 -21.28 13.34 -14.10
CA PHE A 35 -19.94 12.79 -13.93
C PHE A 35 -19.32 12.51 -15.31
N PRO A 36 -19.02 13.57 -16.09
CA PRO A 36 -18.39 13.39 -17.39
C PRO A 36 -17.02 12.71 -17.21
N LEU A 37 -16.77 11.68 -18.00
CA LEU A 37 -15.48 11.01 -18.06
C LEU A 37 -14.46 11.94 -18.69
N GLU A 38 -13.54 12.44 -17.88
CA GLU A 38 -12.42 13.27 -18.35
C GLU A 38 -11.29 12.38 -18.86
N GLU A 39 -11.43 11.82 -20.07
CA GLU A 39 -10.43 10.93 -20.68
C GLU A 39 -9.01 11.53 -20.68
N GLY A 40 -8.90 12.84 -20.92
CA GLY A 40 -7.62 13.57 -20.85
C GLY A 40 -7.00 13.59 -19.45
N ALA A 41 -7.82 13.66 -18.39
CA ALA A 41 -7.35 13.59 -17.01
C ALA A 41 -6.87 12.18 -16.66
N PHE A 42 -7.57 11.13 -17.11
CA PHE A 42 -7.12 9.75 -16.97
C PHE A 42 -5.81 9.49 -17.69
N ALA A 43 -5.67 9.92 -18.95
CA ALA A 43 -4.44 9.76 -19.71
C ALA A 43 -3.26 10.50 -19.06
N LYS A 44 -3.46 11.74 -18.61
CA LYS A 44 -2.45 12.51 -17.88
C LYS A 44 -2.06 11.84 -16.56
N HIS A 45 -3.04 11.32 -15.83
CA HIS A 45 -2.80 10.59 -14.58
C HIS A 45 -2.01 9.31 -14.80
N GLY A 46 -2.39 8.51 -15.81
CA GLY A 46 -1.67 7.30 -16.22
C GLY A 46 -0.22 7.59 -16.60
N ALA A 47 0.04 8.61 -17.41
CA ALA A 47 1.40 9.01 -17.77
C ALA A 47 2.24 9.43 -16.55
N ARG A 48 1.65 10.18 -15.61
CA ARG A 48 2.32 10.62 -14.36
C ARG A 48 2.68 9.41 -13.49
N ARG A 49 1.73 8.47 -13.35
CA ARG A 49 1.91 7.20 -12.67
C ARG A 49 3.06 6.39 -13.27
N ASP A 50 3.04 6.20 -14.59
CA ASP A 50 4.02 5.39 -15.30
C ASP A 50 5.43 6.00 -15.23
N ASN A 51 5.56 7.32 -15.34
CA ASN A 51 6.86 8.01 -15.23
C ASN A 51 7.55 7.76 -13.89
N VAL A 52 6.80 7.84 -12.78
CA VAL A 52 7.34 7.56 -11.44
C VAL A 52 7.79 6.11 -11.33
N THR A 53 6.98 5.17 -11.83
CA THR A 53 7.33 3.75 -11.76
C THR A 53 8.54 3.41 -12.61
N LYS A 54 8.65 3.98 -13.82
CA LYS A 54 9.81 3.79 -14.69
C LYS A 54 11.09 4.32 -14.04
N ALA A 55 11.04 5.47 -13.38
CA ALA A 55 12.17 5.99 -12.62
C ALA A 55 12.61 5.01 -11.51
N ILE A 56 11.67 4.46 -10.74
CA ILE A 56 11.95 3.46 -9.71
C ILE A 56 12.55 2.19 -10.34
N MET A 57 11.98 1.70 -11.45
CA MET A 57 12.49 0.52 -12.15
C MET A 57 13.92 0.74 -12.66
N GLU A 58 14.24 1.92 -13.18
CA GLU A 58 15.58 2.28 -13.64
C GLU A 58 16.58 2.33 -12.47
N GLU A 59 16.22 2.97 -11.36
CA GLU A 59 17.04 3.01 -10.14
C GLU A 59 17.38 1.60 -9.64
N HIS A 60 16.37 0.72 -9.59
CA HIS A 60 16.54 -0.69 -9.23
C HIS A 60 17.41 -1.45 -10.23
N THR A 61 17.21 -1.24 -11.53
CA THR A 61 18.03 -1.87 -12.58
C THR A 61 19.50 -1.49 -12.45
N LEU A 62 19.79 -0.20 -12.24
CA LEU A 62 21.16 0.30 -12.01
C LEU A 62 21.77 -0.22 -10.72
N ALA A 63 20.98 -0.33 -9.65
CA ALA A 63 21.44 -0.92 -8.38
C ALA A 63 21.76 -2.41 -8.53
N ARG A 64 20.93 -3.17 -9.26
CA ARG A 64 21.12 -4.59 -9.57
C ARG A 64 22.45 -4.84 -10.29
N GLN A 65 22.82 -3.98 -11.23
CA GLN A 65 24.10 -4.09 -11.95
C GLN A 65 25.32 -3.89 -11.04
N LYS A 66 25.20 -3.06 -9.99
CA LYS A 66 26.32 -2.74 -9.09
C LYS A 66 26.48 -3.75 -7.95
N SER A 67 25.37 -4.17 -7.33
CA SER A 67 25.39 -4.96 -6.09
C SER A 67 24.59 -6.27 -6.17
N GLY A 68 24.05 -6.62 -7.34
CA GLY A 68 23.09 -7.70 -7.48
C GLY A 68 21.68 -7.32 -7.04
N ALA A 69 20.72 -8.21 -7.29
CA ALA A 69 19.32 -8.05 -6.88
C ALA A 69 19.19 -8.08 -5.36
N LYS A 70 18.47 -7.08 -4.82
CA LYS A 70 18.04 -7.09 -3.43
C LYS A 70 16.70 -7.81 -3.34
N GLN A 71 16.25 -8.11 -2.12
CA GLN A 71 14.94 -8.73 -1.89
C GLN A 71 13.80 -7.70 -1.90
N HIS A 72 13.84 -6.74 -2.84
CA HIS A 72 12.75 -5.81 -3.05
C HIS A 72 11.74 -6.39 -4.03
N PHE A 73 10.47 -6.00 -3.88
CA PHE A 73 9.40 -6.43 -4.77
C PHE A 73 9.66 -6.05 -6.24
N VAL A 74 10.21 -4.85 -6.48
CA VAL A 74 10.62 -4.40 -7.83
C VAL A 74 11.68 -5.34 -8.43
N ASP A 75 12.68 -5.74 -7.65
CA ASP A 75 13.75 -6.63 -8.13
C ASP A 75 13.22 -8.03 -8.47
N ALA A 76 12.24 -8.53 -7.70
CA ALA A 76 11.55 -9.78 -8.00
C ALA A 76 10.77 -9.68 -9.30
N LEU A 77 10.04 -8.59 -9.53
CA LEU A 77 9.29 -8.34 -10.76
C LEU A 77 10.20 -8.20 -11.97
N LEU A 78 11.32 -7.48 -11.87
CA LEU A 78 12.33 -7.39 -12.94
C LEU A 78 12.94 -8.76 -13.27
N THR A 79 13.19 -9.59 -12.26
CA THR A 79 13.66 -10.97 -12.47
C THR A 79 12.60 -11.83 -13.20
N LEU A 80 11.32 -11.67 -12.85
CA LEU A 80 10.21 -12.34 -13.53
C LEU A 80 10.03 -11.81 -14.95
N GLN A 81 10.25 -10.52 -15.18
CA GLN A 81 10.22 -9.89 -16.49
C GLN A 81 11.22 -10.57 -17.44
N GLU A 82 12.47 -10.71 -17.01
CA GLU A 82 13.53 -11.37 -17.80
C GLU A 82 13.22 -12.86 -18.05
N LYS A 83 12.62 -13.55 -17.07
CA LYS A 83 12.37 -14.99 -17.15
C LYS A 83 11.16 -15.36 -18.01
N TYR A 84 10.12 -14.53 -18.00
CA TYR A 84 8.83 -14.83 -18.61
C TYR A 84 8.43 -13.86 -19.73
N ASP A 85 9.32 -12.95 -20.12
CA ASP A 85 9.09 -11.92 -21.14
C ASP A 85 7.85 -11.06 -20.85
N LEU A 86 7.71 -10.63 -19.59
CA LEU A 86 6.57 -9.79 -19.18
C LEU A 86 6.70 -8.39 -19.79
N SER A 87 5.58 -7.83 -20.25
CA SER A 87 5.58 -6.46 -20.74
C SER A 87 5.84 -5.47 -19.62
N GLU A 88 6.44 -4.32 -19.96
CA GLU A 88 6.64 -3.21 -19.02
C GLU A 88 5.31 -2.79 -18.37
N ASP A 89 4.23 -2.70 -19.15
CA ASP A 89 2.88 -2.39 -18.65
C ASP A 89 2.40 -3.39 -17.59
N THR A 90 2.75 -4.68 -17.75
CA THR A 90 2.41 -5.71 -16.75
C THR A 90 3.17 -5.49 -15.46
N ILE A 91 4.46 -5.17 -15.53
CA ILE A 91 5.29 -4.88 -14.35
C ILE A 91 4.77 -3.64 -13.63
N ILE A 92 4.50 -2.56 -14.36
CA ILE A 92 3.92 -1.33 -13.81
C ILE A 92 2.57 -1.64 -13.15
N GLY A 93 1.70 -2.39 -13.84
CA GLY A 93 0.39 -2.80 -13.32
C GLY A 93 0.49 -3.55 -11.99
N LEU A 94 1.35 -4.56 -11.91
CA LEU A 94 1.57 -5.35 -10.69
C LEU A 94 2.15 -4.53 -9.53
N LEU A 95 3.05 -3.58 -9.82
CA LEU A 95 3.60 -2.66 -8.82
C LEU A 95 2.51 -1.78 -8.20
N TRP A 96 1.64 -1.22 -9.03
CA TRP A 96 0.55 -0.37 -8.55
C TRP A 96 -0.55 -1.15 -7.85
N ASP A 97 -0.91 -2.33 -8.35
CA ASP A 97 -1.91 -3.20 -7.73
C ASP A 97 -1.52 -3.54 -6.29
N MET A 98 -0.30 -4.06 -6.10
CA MET A 98 0.21 -4.39 -4.76
C MET A 98 0.32 -3.16 -3.86
N SER A 99 0.83 -2.04 -4.39
CA SER A 99 1.02 -0.83 -3.59
C SER A 99 -0.33 -0.25 -3.13
N THR A 100 -1.30 -0.12 -4.04
CA THR A 100 -2.62 0.45 -3.73
C THR A 100 -3.44 -0.46 -2.83
N ALA A 101 -3.44 -1.77 -3.09
CA ALA A 101 -4.13 -2.75 -2.24
C ALA A 101 -3.59 -2.75 -0.80
N GLY A 102 -2.28 -2.54 -0.60
CA GLY A 102 -1.64 -2.56 0.70
C GLY A 102 -1.70 -1.23 1.48
N MET A 103 -2.07 -0.11 0.86
CA MET A 103 -2.05 1.20 1.52
C MET A 103 -3.30 1.47 2.33
N ASP A 104 -4.44 1.70 1.67
CA ASP A 104 -5.66 2.17 2.35
C ASP A 104 -6.20 1.11 3.30
N THR A 105 -6.15 -0.18 2.92
CA THR A 105 -6.64 -1.29 3.74
C THR A 105 -5.87 -1.42 5.06
N THR A 106 -4.54 -1.30 5.02
CA THR A 106 -3.71 -1.40 6.23
C THR A 106 -3.85 -0.15 7.10
N ALA A 107 -3.91 1.05 6.50
CA ALA A 107 -4.13 2.29 7.21
C ALA A 107 -5.47 2.26 7.97
N ILE A 108 -6.57 1.93 7.29
CA ILE A 108 -7.91 1.83 7.88
C ILE A 108 -7.94 0.77 9.00
N THR A 109 -7.31 -0.39 8.79
CA THR A 109 -7.24 -1.44 9.81
C THR A 109 -6.52 -0.94 11.08
N VAL A 110 -5.39 -0.25 10.93
CA VAL A 110 -4.64 0.31 12.06
C VAL A 110 -5.43 1.42 12.74
N GLU A 111 -6.10 2.29 12.00
CA GLU A 111 -6.96 3.34 12.55
C GLU A 111 -8.07 2.75 13.43
N TRP A 112 -8.77 1.73 12.95
CA TRP A 112 -9.80 1.04 13.72
C TRP A 112 -9.24 0.31 14.94
N ALA A 113 -8.12 -0.40 14.79
CA ALA A 113 -7.47 -1.06 15.91
C ALA A 113 -7.09 -0.05 17.01
N MET A 114 -6.54 1.11 16.64
CA MET A 114 -6.21 2.17 17.59
C MET A 114 -7.44 2.80 18.22
N ALA A 115 -8.51 3.02 17.45
CA ALA A 115 -9.78 3.52 17.98
C ALA A 115 -10.37 2.57 19.03
N GLU A 116 -10.35 1.25 18.78
CA GLU A 116 -10.81 0.25 19.75
C GLU A 116 -9.93 0.19 21.00
N LEU A 117 -8.61 0.31 20.87
CA LEU A 117 -7.69 0.33 22.00
C LEU A 117 -7.93 1.54 22.91
N VAL A 118 -8.05 2.74 22.33
CA VAL A 118 -8.32 3.98 23.08
C VAL A 118 -9.67 3.91 23.81
N ARG A 119 -10.68 3.27 23.21
CA ARG A 119 -12.00 3.05 23.82
C ARG A 119 -11.97 2.00 24.94
N ASN A 120 -10.98 1.11 24.95
CA ASN A 120 -10.88 -0.01 25.89
C ASN A 120 -9.53 0.00 26.64
N PRO A 121 -9.34 0.90 27.64
CA PRO A 121 -8.05 1.06 28.32
C PRO A 121 -7.47 -0.22 28.94
N ARG A 122 -8.33 -1.13 29.41
CA ARG A 122 -7.91 -2.44 29.94
C ARG A 122 -7.26 -3.34 28.89
N ILE A 123 -7.76 -3.30 27.65
CA ILE A 123 -7.20 -4.06 26.53
C ILE A 123 -5.89 -3.41 26.08
N GLN A 124 -5.87 -2.07 26.00
CA GLN A 124 -4.66 -1.31 25.70
C GLN A 124 -3.53 -1.59 26.69
N GLN A 125 -3.81 -1.61 28.00
CA GLN A 125 -2.83 -1.93 29.03
C GLN A 125 -2.24 -3.33 28.83
N LYS A 126 -3.07 -4.35 28.56
CA LYS A 126 -2.61 -5.73 28.30
C LYS A 126 -1.71 -5.83 27.06
N ALA A 127 -2.03 -5.07 26.01
CA ALA A 127 -1.19 -5.01 24.81
C ALA A 127 0.18 -4.40 25.11
N GLN A 128 0.21 -3.32 25.89
CA GLN A 128 1.45 -2.68 26.32
C GLN A 128 2.30 -3.61 27.21
N GLU A 129 1.67 -4.32 28.15
CA GLU A 129 2.33 -5.31 29.00
C GLU A 129 2.93 -6.47 28.17
N GLU A 130 2.21 -6.96 27.15
CA GLU A 130 2.74 -7.99 26.26
C GLU A 130 3.96 -7.49 25.46
N ILE A 131 3.87 -6.29 24.88
CA ILE A 131 4.97 -5.69 24.12
C ILE A 131 6.18 -5.44 25.01
N GLU A 132 5.98 -4.89 26.21
CA GLU A 132 7.08 -4.62 27.16
C GLU A 132 7.77 -5.92 27.60
N ARG A 133 7.01 -7.00 27.82
CA ARG A 133 7.57 -8.30 28.19
C ARG A 133 8.38 -8.95 27.07
N VAL A 134 7.96 -8.81 25.81
CA VAL A 134 8.54 -9.53 24.66
C VAL A 134 9.65 -8.72 23.98
N VAL A 135 9.40 -7.43 23.77
CA VAL A 135 10.29 -6.53 23.01
C VAL A 135 11.20 -5.74 23.95
N GLY A 136 10.70 -5.37 25.14
CA GLY A 136 11.36 -4.43 26.04
C GLY A 136 11.17 -2.97 25.62
N ARG A 137 11.96 -2.07 26.22
CA ARG A 137 11.92 -0.62 25.93
C ARG A 137 13.13 -0.10 25.15
N ASP A 138 14.15 -0.93 24.97
CA ASP A 138 15.45 -0.51 24.44
C ASP A 138 15.59 -0.66 22.92
N ARG A 139 14.57 -1.23 22.26
CA ARG A 139 14.58 -1.47 20.81
C ARG A 139 13.19 -1.38 20.18
N VAL A 140 13.19 -1.21 18.87
CA VAL A 140 12.00 -1.34 18.04
C VAL A 140 11.69 -2.83 17.81
N MET A 141 10.39 -3.15 17.76
CA MET A 141 9.88 -4.47 17.39
C MET A 141 10.35 -4.85 15.98
N ASN A 142 10.66 -6.13 15.77
CA ASN A 142 10.94 -6.69 14.45
C ASN A 142 10.09 -7.93 14.18
N GLU A 143 10.19 -8.49 12.97
CA GLU A 143 9.34 -9.57 12.49
C GLU A 143 9.51 -10.87 13.29
N THR A 144 10.68 -11.09 13.90
CA THR A 144 10.96 -12.30 14.71
C THR A 144 10.24 -12.28 16.06
N ASP A 145 9.73 -11.12 16.49
CA ASP A 145 8.96 -10.97 17.72
C ASP A 145 7.50 -11.42 17.54
N PHE A 146 6.97 -11.40 16.31
CA PHE A 146 5.54 -11.62 16.05
C PHE A 146 4.98 -12.92 16.61
N PRO A 147 5.67 -14.08 16.53
CA PRO A 147 5.19 -15.33 17.13
C PRO A 147 4.99 -15.25 18.65
N HIS A 148 5.65 -14.31 19.32
CA HIS A 148 5.63 -14.12 20.77
C HIS A 148 4.63 -13.04 21.21
N LEU A 149 3.89 -12.43 20.28
CA LEU A 149 2.89 -11.38 20.53
C LEU A 149 1.45 -11.86 20.21
N PRO A 150 0.96 -12.95 20.83
CA PRO A 150 -0.35 -13.51 20.49
C PRO A 150 -1.51 -12.56 20.83
N TYR A 151 -1.39 -11.73 21.88
CA TYR A 151 -2.45 -10.78 22.24
C TYR A 151 -2.55 -9.66 21.22
N LEU A 152 -1.42 -9.13 20.75
CA LEU A 152 -1.40 -8.16 19.64
C LEU A 152 -2.02 -8.75 18.36
N GLN A 153 -1.70 -10.01 18.02
CA GLN A 153 -2.35 -10.68 16.89
C GLN A 153 -3.86 -10.82 17.05
N CYS A 154 -4.34 -11.09 18.27
CA CYS A 154 -5.77 -11.13 18.57
C CYS A 154 -6.43 -9.76 18.39
N ILE A 155 -5.76 -8.67 18.78
CA ILE A 155 -6.26 -7.30 18.56
C ILE A 155 -6.43 -7.04 17.06
N THR A 156 -5.43 -7.36 16.23
CA THR A 156 -5.54 -7.20 14.77
C THR A 156 -6.69 -8.03 14.19
N LYS A 157 -6.83 -9.29 14.61
CA LYS A 157 -7.94 -10.16 14.17
C LYS A 157 -9.30 -9.62 14.58
N GLU A 158 -9.42 -9.09 15.80
CA GLU A 158 -10.67 -8.55 16.31
C GLU A 158 -11.04 -7.22 15.63
N ALA A 159 -10.04 -6.37 15.33
CA ALA A 159 -10.25 -5.16 14.54
C ALA A 159 -10.81 -5.50 13.16
N LEU A 160 -10.23 -6.47 12.45
CA LEU A 160 -10.72 -6.95 11.15
C LEU A 160 -12.11 -7.62 11.25
N ARG A 161 -12.43 -8.28 12.36
CA ARG A 161 -13.74 -8.89 12.59
C ARG A 161 -14.83 -7.84 12.78
N LEU A 162 -14.51 -6.74 13.48
CA LEU A 162 -15.44 -5.65 13.77
C LEU A 162 -15.56 -4.66 12.60
N HIS A 163 -14.45 -4.43 11.89
CA HIS A 163 -14.29 -3.41 10.86
C HIS A 163 -13.63 -4.02 9.61
N PRO A 164 -14.41 -4.77 8.79
CA PRO A 164 -13.91 -5.46 7.60
C PRO A 164 -13.59 -4.51 6.44
#